data_AF-A0A951J5B5-F1
#
_entry.id   AF-A0A951J5B5-F1
#
_cell.length_a   1.000
_cell.length_b   1.000
_cell.length_c   1.000
_cell.angle_alpha   90.00
_cell.angle_beta   90.00
_cell.angle_gamma   90.00
#
_symmetry.space_group_name_H-M   'P 1'
#
loop_
_entity.id
_entity.type
_entity.pdbx_description
1 polymer ?
#
loop_
_entity_poly.entity_id
_entity_poly.type
_entity_poly.pdbx_seq_one_letter_code
_entity_poly.pdbx_strand_id
1 'polypeptide(L)'
;MLRRGLLWASTNPFLAERLPRLPFVRRAVRRFMPGESTEDALDAAARREREGAGAVLTLLGENVEDEAEARAVVDHYRGVLERARERGLDVEISVKPTHLGLDLSPDLAAQNLRELTAAAEGSFVWVDMESSPYVDATLELYRAARREHDHVGVCLQAYLHRTPTDLQALLPLEPAIRLVKGAYLEPPDVAHPKKRSVDAAFKSLARTLLLERRAGRMGRPALATHDGNIQGDVTRMARELAAAESGAVYARLGTTAQEFGTLASWLVDVLNALT
;
A
#
# COMPACT_ATOMS: atom_id res chain seq x y z
N MET A 1 -22.27 8.53 14.85
CA MET A 1 -23.43 7.66 15.15
C MET A 1 -23.53 6.55 14.09
N LEU A 2 -23.73 6.87 12.81
CA LEU A 2 -23.82 5.88 11.71
C LEU A 2 -22.61 4.94 11.59
N ARG A 3 -21.37 5.47 11.62
CA ARG A 3 -20.14 4.65 11.55
C ARG A 3 -20.03 3.61 12.66
N ARG A 4 -20.38 3.99 13.90
CA ARG A 4 -20.37 3.05 15.05
C ARG A 4 -21.46 1.99 14.93
N GLY A 5 -22.64 2.37 14.44
CA GLY A 5 -23.73 1.41 14.20
C GLY A 5 -23.40 0.39 13.10
N LEU A 6 -22.79 0.84 12.00
CA LEU A 6 -22.32 -0.06 10.94
C LEU A 6 -21.20 -0.99 11.41
N LEU A 7 -20.23 -0.45 12.17
CA LEU A 7 -19.14 -1.26 12.73
C LEU A 7 -19.66 -2.31 13.72
N TRP A 8 -20.61 -1.92 14.57
CA TRP A 8 -21.27 -2.86 15.48
C TRP A 8 -22.02 -3.95 14.72
N ALA A 9 -22.74 -3.59 13.66
CA ALA A 9 -23.48 -4.54 12.84
C ALA A 9 -22.55 -5.53 12.11
N SER A 10 -21.36 -5.09 11.66
CA SER A 10 -20.37 -5.99 11.04
C SER A 10 -19.70 -6.92 12.05
N THR A 11 -19.55 -6.50 13.31
CA THR A 11 -19.01 -7.36 14.38
C THR A 11 -20.06 -8.23 15.08
N ASN A 12 -21.34 -8.10 14.73
CA ASN A 12 -22.42 -8.91 15.30
C ASN A 12 -22.61 -10.19 14.47
N PRO A 13 -22.38 -11.40 15.02
CA PRO A 13 -22.37 -12.65 14.25
C PRO A 13 -23.67 -12.91 13.47
N PHE A 14 -24.82 -12.63 14.09
CA PHE A 14 -26.13 -12.84 13.47
C PHE A 14 -26.36 -11.93 12.26
N LEU A 15 -25.97 -10.67 12.39
CA LEU A 15 -26.11 -9.68 11.33
C LEU A 15 -25.10 -9.94 10.21
N ALA A 16 -23.84 -10.22 10.56
CA ALA A 16 -22.79 -10.56 9.61
C ALA A 16 -23.13 -11.78 8.75
N GLU A 17 -23.80 -12.79 9.30
CA GLU A 17 -24.19 -14.00 8.55
C GLU A 17 -25.42 -13.78 7.66
N ARG A 18 -26.43 -13.01 8.14
CA ARG A 18 -27.73 -12.89 7.46
C ARG A 18 -27.80 -11.75 6.47
N LEU A 19 -27.17 -10.61 6.75
CA LEU A 19 -27.23 -9.44 5.87
C LEU A 19 -26.71 -9.75 4.45
N PRO A 20 -25.55 -10.41 4.25
CA PRO A 20 -25.03 -10.70 2.92
C PRO A 20 -25.94 -11.59 2.08
N ARG A 21 -26.82 -12.41 2.70
CA ARG A 21 -27.75 -13.30 1.99
C ARG A 21 -28.97 -12.57 1.42
N LEU A 22 -29.26 -11.34 1.87
CA LEU A 22 -30.43 -10.59 1.43
C LEU A 22 -30.24 -10.07 -0.02
N PRO A 23 -31.23 -10.23 -0.92
CA PRO A 23 -31.08 -9.89 -2.34
C PRO A 23 -30.69 -8.43 -2.60
N PHE A 24 -31.21 -7.49 -1.79
CA PHE A 24 -30.86 -6.07 -1.93
C PHE A 24 -29.42 -5.80 -1.48
N VAL A 25 -28.91 -6.53 -0.47
CA VAL A 25 -27.52 -6.43 -0.01
C VAL A 25 -26.60 -7.02 -1.07
N ARG A 26 -26.89 -8.22 -1.60
CA ARG A 26 -26.11 -8.79 -2.72
C ARG A 26 -26.07 -7.87 -3.92
N ARG A 27 -27.19 -7.23 -4.28
CA ARG A 27 -27.25 -6.26 -5.37
C ARG A 27 -26.41 -5.01 -5.08
N ALA A 28 -26.41 -4.51 -3.84
CA ALA A 28 -25.60 -3.37 -3.44
C ALA A 28 -24.09 -3.71 -3.40
N VAL A 29 -23.75 -4.92 -2.94
CA VAL A 29 -22.37 -5.41 -2.80
C VAL A 29 -21.75 -5.77 -4.15
N ARG A 30 -22.53 -6.22 -5.13
CA ARG A 30 -22.05 -6.52 -6.51
C ARG A 30 -21.28 -5.38 -7.19
N ARG A 31 -21.52 -4.13 -6.77
CA ARG A 31 -20.77 -2.96 -7.26
C ARG A 31 -19.32 -2.95 -6.76
N PHE A 32 -19.05 -3.57 -5.62
CA PHE A 32 -17.77 -3.59 -4.91
C PHE A 32 -17.09 -4.96 -4.95
N MET A 33 -17.87 -6.04 -5.00
CA MET A 33 -17.39 -7.41 -5.03
C MET A 33 -17.98 -8.10 -6.27
N PRO A 34 -17.17 -8.47 -7.28
CA PRO A 34 -17.67 -8.96 -8.56
C PRO A 34 -18.44 -10.28 -8.46
N GLY A 35 -18.16 -11.05 -7.41
CA GLY A 35 -18.85 -12.28 -7.03
C GLY A 35 -18.12 -12.96 -5.87
N GLU A 36 -18.38 -14.24 -5.65
CA GLU A 36 -17.83 -15.01 -4.52
C GLU A 36 -16.82 -16.08 -4.99
N SER A 37 -16.64 -16.24 -6.32
CA SER A 37 -15.71 -17.20 -6.91
C SER A 37 -14.49 -16.54 -7.55
N THR A 38 -13.42 -17.32 -7.73
CA THR A 38 -12.25 -16.93 -8.54
C THR A 38 -12.64 -16.52 -9.95
N GLU A 39 -13.62 -17.21 -10.55
CA GLU A 39 -14.08 -16.93 -11.91
C GLU A 39 -14.74 -15.56 -12.03
N ASP A 40 -15.57 -15.19 -11.05
CA ASP A 40 -16.18 -13.86 -11.01
C ASP A 40 -15.12 -12.74 -10.94
N ALA A 41 -14.03 -12.98 -10.18
CA ALA A 41 -12.92 -12.04 -10.04
C ALA A 41 -12.13 -11.91 -11.35
N LEU A 42 -11.85 -13.01 -12.05
CA LEU A 42 -11.14 -13.02 -13.32
C LEU A 42 -11.97 -12.40 -14.46
N ASP A 43 -13.29 -12.65 -14.49
CA ASP A 43 -14.19 -12.04 -15.47
C ASP A 43 -14.29 -10.52 -15.26
N ALA A 44 -14.23 -10.07 -14.00
CA ALA A 44 -14.16 -8.65 -13.68
C ALA A 44 -12.81 -8.04 -14.07
N ALA A 45 -11.69 -8.75 -13.87
CA ALA A 45 -10.38 -8.31 -14.30
C ALA A 45 -10.32 -8.13 -15.83
N ALA A 46 -10.79 -9.13 -16.60
CA ALA A 46 -10.87 -9.07 -18.06
C ALA A 46 -11.74 -7.91 -18.56
N ARG A 47 -12.81 -7.57 -17.84
CA ARG A 47 -13.61 -6.38 -18.14
C ARG A 47 -12.86 -5.07 -17.91
N ARG A 48 -12.06 -4.97 -16.84
CA ARG A 48 -11.29 -3.76 -16.53
C ARG A 48 -10.14 -3.56 -17.48
N GLU A 49 -9.50 -4.64 -17.91
CA GLU A 49 -8.44 -4.59 -18.92
C GLU A 49 -8.97 -4.01 -20.25
N ARG A 50 -10.17 -4.40 -20.68
CA ARG A 50 -10.84 -3.79 -21.86
C ARG A 50 -11.14 -2.30 -21.70
N GLU A 51 -11.19 -1.80 -20.47
CA GLU A 51 -11.36 -0.37 -20.16
C GLU A 51 -10.00 0.35 -19.97
N GLY A 52 -8.88 -0.35 -20.19
CA GLY A 52 -7.52 0.20 -20.04
C GLY A 52 -7.02 0.26 -18.61
N ALA A 53 -7.59 -0.52 -17.69
CA ALA A 53 -7.21 -0.58 -16.28
C ALA A 53 -6.74 -1.98 -15.87
N GLY A 54 -5.60 -2.06 -15.18
CA GLY A 54 -5.14 -3.31 -14.56
C GLY A 54 -6.00 -3.73 -13.36
N ALA A 55 -5.82 -4.97 -12.91
CA ALA A 55 -6.57 -5.53 -11.78
C ALA A 55 -5.63 -6.04 -10.68
N VAL A 56 -6.00 -5.75 -9.43
CA VAL A 56 -5.38 -6.34 -8.24
C VAL A 56 -6.44 -7.20 -7.56
N LEU A 57 -6.18 -8.49 -7.45
CA LEU A 57 -7.08 -9.47 -6.84
C LEU A 57 -6.71 -9.69 -5.38
N THR A 58 -7.72 -9.78 -4.53
CA THR A 58 -7.53 -10.05 -3.10
C THR A 58 -8.62 -10.98 -2.61
N LEU A 59 -8.22 -12.02 -1.89
CA LEU A 59 -9.12 -12.89 -1.15
C LEU A 59 -9.50 -12.18 0.15
N LEU A 60 -10.80 -12.03 0.38
CA LEU A 60 -11.32 -11.43 1.61
C LEU A 60 -11.14 -12.39 2.79
N GLY A 61 -10.50 -11.90 3.83
CA GLY A 61 -10.19 -12.63 5.06
C GLY A 61 -8.93 -12.09 5.73
N GLU A 62 -8.80 -12.35 7.01
CA GLU A 62 -7.66 -12.01 7.88
C GLU A 62 -7.64 -12.98 9.07
N ASN A 63 -6.51 -13.08 9.77
CA ASN A 63 -6.36 -13.84 11.01
C ASN A 63 -6.80 -15.32 10.92
N VAL A 64 -6.06 -16.15 10.16
CA VAL A 64 -6.28 -17.60 10.13
C VAL A 64 -6.07 -18.25 11.49
N GLU A 65 -6.84 -19.29 11.79
CA GLU A 65 -6.82 -19.97 13.09
C GLU A 65 -5.76 -21.09 13.15
N ASP A 66 -5.38 -21.67 12.01
CA ASP A 66 -4.38 -22.73 11.93
C ASP A 66 -3.53 -22.70 10.64
N GLU A 67 -2.49 -23.53 10.62
CA GLU A 67 -1.55 -23.60 9.48
C GLU A 67 -2.22 -24.12 8.19
N ALA A 68 -3.25 -24.96 8.30
CA ALA A 68 -3.95 -25.52 7.16
C ALA A 68 -4.81 -24.45 6.46
N GLU A 69 -5.42 -23.54 7.22
CA GLU A 69 -6.09 -22.36 6.68
C GLU A 69 -5.10 -21.42 5.98
N ALA A 70 -3.95 -21.13 6.59
CA ALA A 70 -2.88 -20.35 5.94
C ALA A 70 -2.44 -20.99 4.61
N ARG A 71 -2.30 -22.32 4.60
CA ARG A 71 -1.96 -23.09 3.40
C ARG A 71 -3.05 -22.99 2.32
N ALA A 72 -4.32 -23.08 2.70
CA ALA A 72 -5.44 -22.95 1.77
C ALA A 72 -5.47 -21.56 1.10
N VAL A 73 -5.07 -20.50 1.81
CA VAL A 73 -4.91 -19.15 1.25
C VAL A 73 -3.80 -19.12 0.19
N VAL A 74 -2.66 -19.76 0.46
CA VAL A 74 -1.57 -19.87 -0.51
C VAL A 74 -2.02 -20.62 -1.77
N ASP A 75 -2.64 -21.79 -1.59
CA ASP A 75 -3.11 -22.62 -2.69
C ASP A 75 -4.19 -21.90 -3.51
N HIS A 76 -5.04 -21.09 -2.88
CA HIS A 76 -6.00 -20.23 -3.56
C HIS A 76 -5.31 -19.23 -4.50
N TYR A 77 -4.36 -18.43 -4.00
CA TYR A 77 -3.67 -17.44 -4.82
C TYR A 77 -2.86 -18.08 -5.95
N ARG A 78 -2.22 -19.23 -5.72
CA ARG A 78 -1.56 -20.01 -6.78
C ARG A 78 -2.56 -20.38 -7.88
N GLY A 79 -3.73 -20.87 -7.50
CA GLY A 79 -4.79 -21.21 -8.43
C GLY A 79 -5.36 -20.00 -9.19
N VAL A 80 -5.42 -18.82 -8.57
CA VAL A 80 -5.81 -17.56 -9.22
C VAL A 80 -4.77 -17.14 -10.26
N LEU A 81 -3.49 -17.14 -9.89
CA LEU A 81 -2.37 -16.77 -10.76
C LEU A 81 -2.26 -17.70 -11.98
N GLU A 82 -2.41 -19.01 -11.77
CA GLU A 82 -2.41 -19.99 -12.85
C GLU A 82 -3.55 -19.74 -13.86
N ARG A 83 -4.79 -19.59 -13.38
CA ARG A 83 -5.96 -19.33 -14.23
C ARG A 83 -5.86 -17.98 -14.95
N ALA A 84 -5.33 -16.96 -14.29
CA ALA A 84 -5.10 -15.66 -14.92
C ALA A 84 -4.11 -15.79 -16.09
N ARG A 85 -3.00 -16.51 -15.88
CA ARG A 85 -2.00 -16.80 -16.93
C ARG A 85 -2.59 -17.60 -18.09
N GLU A 86 -3.40 -18.62 -17.83
CA GLU A 86 -4.09 -19.39 -18.86
C GLU A 86 -5.03 -18.53 -19.72
N ARG A 87 -5.64 -17.51 -19.13
CA ARG A 87 -6.49 -16.53 -19.81
C ARG A 87 -5.72 -15.38 -20.45
N GLY A 88 -4.40 -15.30 -20.24
CA GLY A 88 -3.56 -14.19 -20.68
C GLY A 88 -3.90 -12.86 -20.02
N LEU A 89 -4.42 -12.88 -18.78
CA LEU A 89 -4.79 -11.67 -18.04
C LEU A 89 -3.61 -11.12 -17.25
N ASP A 90 -3.35 -9.82 -17.36
CA ASP A 90 -2.40 -9.10 -16.50
C ASP A 90 -3.07 -8.71 -15.18
N VAL A 91 -2.92 -9.58 -14.18
CA VAL A 91 -3.45 -9.38 -12.82
C VAL A 91 -2.32 -9.42 -11.80
N GLU A 92 -2.52 -8.68 -10.73
CA GLU A 92 -1.66 -8.69 -9.54
C GLU A 92 -2.44 -9.23 -8.35
N ILE A 93 -1.75 -9.59 -7.27
CA ILE A 93 -2.40 -10.04 -6.04
C ILE A 93 -2.05 -9.16 -4.84
N SER A 94 -2.98 -9.04 -3.89
CA SER A 94 -2.78 -8.36 -2.60
C SER A 94 -3.05 -9.32 -1.46
N VAL A 95 -2.05 -9.58 -0.63
CA VAL A 95 -2.08 -10.57 0.46
C VAL A 95 -1.93 -9.89 1.81
N LYS A 96 -2.61 -10.40 2.83
CA LYS A 96 -2.47 -9.94 4.22
C LYS A 96 -1.57 -10.89 4.99
N PRO A 97 -0.53 -10.39 5.69
CA PRO A 97 0.33 -11.23 6.52
C PRO A 97 -0.41 -12.15 7.49
N THR A 98 -1.46 -11.69 8.17
CA THR A 98 -2.25 -12.54 9.09
C THR A 98 -2.98 -13.67 8.36
N HIS A 99 -3.39 -13.44 7.12
CA HIS A 99 -4.00 -14.45 6.26
C HIS A 99 -2.97 -15.48 5.75
N LEU A 100 -1.68 -15.14 5.81
CA LEU A 100 -0.56 -16.04 5.55
C LEU A 100 -0.02 -16.71 6.83
N GLY A 101 -0.67 -16.51 7.98
CA GLY A 101 -0.30 -17.14 9.25
C GLY A 101 0.62 -16.31 10.16
N LEU A 102 0.69 -14.98 9.98
CA LEU A 102 1.57 -14.13 10.81
C LEU A 102 1.28 -14.24 12.32
N ASP A 103 0.01 -14.37 12.71
CA ASP A 103 -0.37 -14.54 14.13
C ASP A 103 0.06 -15.91 14.70
N LEU A 104 0.22 -16.91 13.83
CA LEU A 104 0.63 -18.26 14.22
C LEU A 104 2.15 -18.34 14.33
N SER A 105 2.85 -17.86 13.31
CA SER A 105 4.30 -17.85 13.25
C SER A 105 4.82 -16.88 12.17
N PRO A 106 5.74 -15.96 12.50
CA PRO A 106 6.44 -15.14 11.51
C PRO A 106 7.16 -15.96 10.43
N ASP A 107 7.71 -17.13 10.80
CA ASP A 107 8.40 -18.01 9.86
C ASP A 107 7.43 -18.66 8.87
N LEU A 108 6.23 -19.05 9.35
CA LEU A 108 5.16 -19.58 8.48
C LEU A 108 4.72 -18.53 7.46
N ALA A 109 4.47 -17.29 7.91
CA ALA A 109 4.11 -16.19 7.02
C ALA A 109 5.21 -15.88 6.00
N ALA A 110 6.49 -15.93 6.41
CA ALA A 110 7.63 -15.73 5.53
C ALA A 110 7.75 -16.84 4.46
N GLN A 111 7.55 -18.10 4.86
CA GLN A 111 7.55 -19.24 3.94
C GLN A 111 6.40 -19.13 2.93
N ASN A 112 5.19 -18.83 3.40
CA ASN A 112 4.01 -18.67 2.56
C ASN A 112 4.15 -17.50 1.58
N LEU A 113 4.68 -16.36 2.02
CA LEU A 113 4.94 -15.23 1.14
C LEU A 113 6.01 -15.54 0.08
N ARG A 114 7.06 -16.27 0.46
CA ARG A 114 8.10 -16.74 -0.49
C ARG A 114 7.51 -17.66 -1.54
N GLU A 115 6.66 -18.62 -1.14
CA GLU A 115 5.99 -19.53 -2.08
C GLU A 115 5.10 -18.76 -3.07
N LEU A 116 4.34 -17.77 -2.59
CA LEU A 116 3.48 -16.95 -3.43
C LEU A 116 4.24 -16.03 -4.38
N THR A 117 5.30 -15.39 -3.90
CA THR A 117 6.14 -14.52 -4.75
C THR A 117 6.84 -15.33 -5.84
N ALA A 118 7.32 -16.54 -5.55
CA ALA A 118 7.84 -17.45 -6.57
C ALA A 118 6.76 -17.86 -7.60
N ALA A 119 5.54 -18.17 -7.15
CA ALA A 119 4.43 -18.54 -8.05
C ALA A 119 3.90 -17.36 -8.89
N ALA A 120 4.15 -16.12 -8.46
CA ALA A 120 3.73 -14.90 -9.13
C ALA A 120 4.75 -14.36 -10.15
N GLU A 121 5.68 -15.19 -10.64
CA GLU A 121 6.60 -14.79 -11.70
C GLU A 121 5.80 -14.31 -12.95
N GLY A 122 6.12 -13.11 -13.44
CA GLY A 122 5.36 -12.43 -14.49
C GLY A 122 4.11 -11.67 -14.00
N SER A 123 3.82 -11.68 -12.70
CA SER A 123 2.80 -10.89 -12.01
C SER A 123 3.47 -10.06 -10.90
N PHE A 124 2.68 -9.45 -10.00
CA PHE A 124 3.17 -8.65 -8.89
C PHE A 124 2.42 -8.98 -7.59
N VAL A 125 3.15 -9.10 -6.48
CA VAL A 125 2.58 -9.37 -5.16
C VAL A 125 2.65 -8.12 -4.28
N TRP A 126 1.52 -7.69 -3.76
CA TRP A 126 1.43 -6.63 -2.77
C TRP A 126 1.19 -7.21 -1.38
N VAL A 127 2.07 -6.85 -0.44
CA VAL A 127 1.87 -7.10 0.99
C VAL A 127 1.04 -5.96 1.56
N ASP A 128 -0.20 -6.25 1.92
CA ASP A 128 -1.11 -5.30 2.55
C ASP A 128 -0.64 -4.96 3.96
N MET A 129 -0.86 -3.71 4.35
CA MET A 129 -0.56 -3.23 5.70
C MET A 129 -1.81 -3.28 6.55
N GLU A 130 -1.75 -4.08 7.60
CA GLU A 130 -2.82 -4.28 8.57
C GLU A 130 -2.78 -3.18 9.66
N SER A 131 -3.34 -3.43 10.84
CA SER A 131 -3.31 -2.47 11.95
C SER A 131 -1.90 -2.24 12.49
N SER A 132 -1.73 -1.17 13.29
CA SER A 132 -0.42 -0.74 13.80
C SER A 132 0.43 -1.80 14.50
N PRO A 133 -0.11 -2.79 15.24
CA PRO A 133 0.69 -3.85 15.85
C PRO A 133 1.44 -4.74 14.85
N TYR A 134 0.93 -4.84 13.61
CA TYR A 134 1.51 -5.71 12.58
C TYR A 134 2.57 -5.02 11.72
N VAL A 135 2.76 -3.69 11.86
CA VAL A 135 3.61 -2.92 10.95
C VAL A 135 5.04 -3.44 10.91
N ASP A 136 5.66 -3.64 12.07
CA ASP A 136 7.07 -4.08 12.13
C ASP A 136 7.27 -5.45 11.50
N ALA A 137 6.44 -6.43 11.86
CA ALA A 137 6.51 -7.78 11.29
C ALA A 137 6.23 -7.78 9.78
N THR A 138 5.27 -6.97 9.31
CA THR A 138 4.95 -6.82 7.89
C THR A 138 6.14 -6.25 7.12
N LEU A 139 6.82 -5.24 7.67
CA LEU A 139 7.99 -4.66 7.03
C LEU A 139 9.16 -5.64 6.99
N GLU A 140 9.36 -6.46 8.03
CA GLU A 140 10.38 -7.53 8.00
C GLU A 140 10.08 -8.59 6.94
N LEU A 141 8.83 -9.06 6.84
CA LEU A 141 8.39 -9.98 5.78
C LEU A 141 8.67 -9.40 4.39
N TYR A 142 8.31 -8.13 4.18
CA TYR A 142 8.59 -7.43 2.93
C TYR A 142 10.08 -7.34 2.62
N ARG A 143 10.92 -6.95 3.60
CA ARG A 143 12.37 -6.86 3.43
C ARG A 143 12.97 -8.20 3.04
N ALA A 144 12.51 -9.30 3.63
CA ALA A 144 12.95 -10.64 3.27
C ALA A 144 12.56 -10.97 1.82
N ALA A 145 11.29 -10.79 1.45
CA ALA A 145 10.81 -11.10 0.10
C ALA A 145 11.48 -10.22 -0.99
N ARG A 146 11.66 -8.92 -0.73
CA ARG A 146 12.27 -7.96 -1.67
C ARG A 146 13.73 -8.25 -1.98
N ARG A 147 14.47 -8.89 -1.07
CA ARG A 147 15.86 -9.33 -1.31
C ARG A 147 15.95 -10.49 -2.30
N GLU A 148 14.87 -11.24 -2.47
CA GLU A 148 14.82 -12.43 -3.34
C GLU A 148 14.07 -12.16 -4.65
N HIS A 149 13.10 -11.25 -4.63
CA HIS A 149 12.22 -10.98 -5.75
C HIS A 149 11.99 -9.49 -5.97
N ASP A 150 12.04 -9.05 -7.22
CA ASP A 150 11.77 -7.65 -7.57
C ASP A 150 10.27 -7.34 -7.68
N HIS A 151 9.45 -8.35 -7.97
CA HIS A 151 8.00 -8.22 -8.21
C HIS A 151 7.17 -8.32 -6.94
N VAL A 152 7.67 -7.72 -5.85
CA VAL A 152 6.96 -7.59 -4.57
C VAL A 152 7.00 -6.14 -4.07
N GLY A 153 5.88 -5.68 -3.52
CA GLY A 153 5.72 -4.35 -2.95
C GLY A 153 4.97 -4.40 -1.62
N VAL A 154 5.04 -3.30 -0.86
CA VAL A 154 4.37 -3.19 0.44
C VAL A 154 3.48 -1.96 0.52
N CYS A 155 2.38 -2.07 1.25
CA CYS A 155 1.52 -0.94 1.55
C CYS A 155 2.08 -0.09 2.69
N LEU A 156 1.97 1.23 2.60
CA LEU A 156 2.23 2.16 3.70
C LEU A 156 1.01 3.06 3.92
N GLN A 157 0.75 3.41 5.18
CA GLN A 157 -0.47 4.10 5.59
C GLN A 157 -0.18 5.54 6.03
N ALA A 158 -0.64 6.52 5.25
CA ALA A 158 -0.32 7.94 5.47
C ALA A 158 -0.79 8.51 6.82
N TYR A 159 -1.76 7.89 7.49
CA TYR A 159 -2.24 8.33 8.79
C TYR A 159 -1.31 8.01 9.97
N LEU A 160 -0.34 7.09 9.86
CA LEU A 160 0.52 6.73 10.97
C LEU A 160 1.67 7.73 11.10
N HIS A 161 1.98 8.14 12.33
CA HIS A 161 3.09 9.09 12.56
C HIS A 161 4.44 8.50 12.18
N ARG A 162 4.59 7.16 12.23
CA ARG A 162 5.84 6.43 11.92
C ARG A 162 6.15 6.31 10.43
N THR A 163 5.15 6.43 9.54
CA THR A 163 5.31 6.12 8.11
C THR A 163 6.41 6.90 7.38
N PRO A 164 6.66 8.19 7.65
CA PRO A 164 7.81 8.88 7.04
C PRO A 164 9.14 8.21 7.36
N THR A 165 9.34 7.76 8.60
CA THR A 165 10.55 7.05 9.03
C THR A 165 10.65 5.68 8.38
N ASP A 166 9.56 4.91 8.36
CA ASP A 166 9.51 3.59 7.73
C ASP A 166 9.83 3.68 6.23
N LEU A 167 9.28 4.67 5.53
CA LEU A 167 9.58 4.91 4.11
C LEU A 167 11.08 5.15 3.89
N GLN A 168 11.70 6.04 4.67
CA GLN A 168 13.13 6.32 4.57
C GLN A 168 13.98 5.07 4.80
N ALA A 169 13.62 4.24 5.77
CA ALA A 169 14.31 2.99 6.06
C ALA A 169 14.19 1.94 4.94
N LEU A 170 13.17 2.04 4.08
CA LEU A 170 12.97 1.13 2.95
C LEU A 170 13.66 1.58 1.66
N LEU A 171 13.99 2.87 1.49
CA LEU A 171 14.58 3.41 0.25
C LEU A 171 15.85 2.66 -0.23
N PRO A 172 16.76 2.18 0.64
CA PRO A 172 17.92 1.40 0.20
C PRO A 172 17.57 0.09 -0.54
N LEU A 173 16.32 -0.39 -0.46
CA LEU A 173 15.83 -1.59 -1.15
C LEU A 173 15.13 -1.28 -2.49
N GLU A 174 15.16 -0.02 -2.92
CA GLU A 174 14.44 0.50 -4.08
C GLU A 174 12.97 0.06 -4.10
N PRO A 175 12.18 0.39 -3.06
CA PRO A 175 10.96 -0.34 -2.77
C PRO A 175 9.83 0.00 -3.77
N ALA A 176 8.96 -0.97 -4.02
CA ALA A 176 7.64 -0.70 -4.57
C ALA A 176 6.66 -0.44 -3.42
N ILE A 177 6.04 0.74 -3.41
CA ILE A 177 5.21 1.20 -2.30
C ILE A 177 3.80 1.51 -2.80
N ARG A 178 2.80 0.89 -2.17
CA ARG A 178 1.40 1.31 -2.31
C ARG A 178 1.02 2.23 -1.15
N LEU A 179 0.82 3.51 -1.43
CA LEU A 179 0.43 4.48 -0.42
C LEU A 179 -1.10 4.53 -0.29
N VAL A 180 -1.61 4.29 0.92
CA VAL A 180 -3.03 4.43 1.28
C VAL A 180 -3.20 5.46 2.39
N LYS A 181 -4.44 5.88 2.68
CA LYS A 181 -4.69 6.72 3.87
C LYS A 181 -4.53 5.95 5.18
N GLY A 182 -4.98 4.70 5.22
CA GLY A 182 -5.17 3.90 6.43
C GLY A 182 -6.65 3.55 6.63
N ALA A 183 -6.93 2.32 7.05
CA ALA A 183 -8.30 1.78 7.14
C ALA A 183 -8.73 1.44 8.58
N TYR A 184 -7.77 1.17 9.46
CA TYR A 184 -8.03 0.72 10.83
C TYR A 184 -8.35 1.89 11.76
N LEU A 185 -8.98 1.59 12.90
CA LEU A 185 -9.24 2.56 13.95
C LEU A 185 -8.06 2.58 14.92
N GLU A 186 -7.14 3.51 14.71
CA GLU A 186 -5.94 3.68 15.54
C GLU A 186 -6.11 4.80 16.57
N PRO A 187 -5.42 4.72 17.72
CA PRO A 187 -5.47 5.78 18.73
C PRO A 187 -4.65 7.02 18.28
N PRO A 188 -4.94 8.22 18.82
CA PRO A 188 -4.35 9.48 18.33
C PRO A 188 -2.83 9.61 18.50
N ASP A 189 -2.26 8.88 19.45
CA ASP A 189 -0.82 8.77 19.72
C ASP A 189 -0.09 7.93 18.66
N VAL A 190 -0.81 7.06 17.95
CA VAL A 190 -0.29 6.24 16.84
C VAL A 190 -0.59 6.85 15.48
N ALA A 191 -1.77 7.46 15.31
CA ALA A 191 -2.23 7.97 14.03
C ALA A 191 -2.83 9.39 14.10
N HIS A 192 -2.75 10.12 12.99
CA HIS A 192 -3.40 11.42 12.83
C HIS A 192 -4.93 11.31 13.00
N PRO A 193 -5.52 11.96 14.02
CA PRO A 193 -6.95 11.83 14.29
C PRO A 193 -7.82 12.66 13.33
N LYS A 194 -7.25 13.69 12.70
CA LYS A 194 -7.96 14.64 11.84
C LYS A 194 -7.74 14.29 10.36
N LYS A 195 -8.83 14.19 9.58
CA LYS A 195 -8.77 13.96 8.12
C LYS A 195 -7.80 14.90 7.41
N ARG A 196 -7.81 16.19 7.75
CA ARG A 196 -6.93 17.20 7.14
C ARG A 196 -5.44 16.85 7.33
N SER A 197 -5.07 16.30 8.49
CA SER A 197 -3.70 15.86 8.77
C SER A 197 -3.34 14.62 7.95
N VAL A 198 -4.26 13.66 7.83
CA VAL A 198 -4.06 12.47 6.97
C VAL A 198 -3.92 12.86 5.50
N ASP A 199 -4.76 13.77 5.00
CA ASP A 199 -4.69 14.24 3.60
C ASP A 199 -3.37 14.97 3.33
N ALA A 200 -2.89 15.78 4.28
CA ALA A 200 -1.61 16.48 4.17
C ALA A 200 -0.43 15.48 4.19
N ALA A 201 -0.44 14.51 5.10
CA ALA A 201 0.55 13.45 5.18
C ALA A 201 0.59 12.62 3.89
N PHE A 202 -0.59 12.25 3.36
CA PHE A 202 -0.69 11.51 2.09
C PHE A 202 -0.05 12.28 0.94
N LYS A 203 -0.38 13.57 0.78
CA LYS A 203 0.19 14.41 -0.29
C LYS A 203 1.71 14.58 -0.14
N SER A 204 2.18 14.74 1.09
CA SER A 204 3.62 14.84 1.39
C SER A 204 4.36 13.56 1.00
N LEU A 205 3.87 12.40 1.48
CA LEU A 205 4.43 11.09 1.15
C LEU A 205 4.35 10.79 -0.35
N ALA A 206 3.23 11.09 -1.01
CA ALA A 206 3.08 10.92 -2.45
C ALA A 206 4.11 11.75 -3.22
N ARG A 207 4.38 13.00 -2.80
CA ARG A 207 5.43 13.83 -3.38
C ARG A 207 6.81 13.19 -3.22
N THR A 208 7.13 12.69 -2.02
CA THR A 208 8.38 11.96 -1.77
C THR A 208 8.50 10.77 -2.70
N LEU A 209 7.48 9.90 -2.79
CA LEU A 209 7.51 8.72 -3.68
C LEU A 209 7.73 9.11 -5.15
N LEU A 210 7.08 10.18 -5.64
CA LEU A 210 7.29 10.64 -7.01
C LEU A 210 8.72 11.16 -7.25
N LEU A 211 9.30 11.87 -6.27
CA LEU A 211 10.68 12.36 -6.33
C LEU A 211 11.69 11.22 -6.31
N GLU A 212 11.53 10.25 -5.39
CA GLU A 212 12.38 9.06 -5.31
C GLU A 212 12.30 8.22 -6.59
N ARG A 213 11.09 8.09 -7.17
CA ARG A 213 10.92 7.39 -8.46
C ARG A 213 11.63 8.12 -9.59
N ARG A 214 11.50 9.45 -9.67
CA ARG A 214 12.20 10.26 -10.67
C ARG A 214 13.71 10.14 -10.54
N ALA A 215 14.22 10.06 -9.31
CA ALA A 215 15.64 9.89 -9.03
C ALA A 215 16.15 8.45 -9.23
N GLY A 216 15.29 7.50 -9.64
CA GLY A 216 15.67 6.10 -9.83
C GLY A 216 15.95 5.34 -8.53
N ARG A 217 15.52 5.86 -7.36
CA ARG A 217 15.79 5.27 -6.04
C ARG A 217 14.63 4.45 -5.47
N MET A 218 13.61 4.18 -6.28
CA MET A 218 12.54 3.27 -5.90
C MET A 218 11.90 2.57 -7.11
N GLY A 219 11.33 1.41 -6.83
CA GLY A 219 10.47 0.66 -7.74
C GLY A 219 9.16 1.40 -8.00
N ARG A 220 8.03 0.69 -7.98
CA ARG A 220 6.74 1.27 -8.37
C ARG A 220 6.03 2.01 -7.23
N PRO A 221 5.74 3.32 -7.36
CA PRO A 221 4.79 3.99 -6.49
C PRO A 221 3.35 3.74 -6.97
N ALA A 222 2.48 3.24 -6.09
CA ALA A 222 1.04 3.07 -6.34
C ALA A 222 0.24 3.93 -5.36
N LEU A 223 -0.44 4.97 -5.84
CA LEU A 223 -1.14 5.95 -5.00
C LEU A 223 -2.63 5.60 -4.89
N ALA A 224 -2.97 4.78 -3.89
CA ALA A 224 -4.30 4.20 -3.72
C ALA A 224 -5.22 5.11 -2.89
N THR A 225 -6.05 5.90 -3.59
CA THR A 225 -7.02 6.80 -2.96
C THR A 225 -8.22 7.04 -3.88
N HIS A 226 -9.41 7.21 -3.30
CA HIS A 226 -10.63 7.64 -4.01
C HIS A 226 -10.94 9.13 -3.80
N ASP A 227 -10.07 9.87 -3.11
CA ASP A 227 -10.25 11.30 -2.85
C ASP A 227 -9.83 12.11 -4.08
N GLY A 228 -10.82 12.60 -4.85
CA GLY A 228 -10.58 13.32 -6.10
C GLY A 228 -9.69 14.56 -5.97
N ASN A 229 -9.70 15.23 -4.81
CA ASN A 229 -8.80 16.36 -4.58
C ASN A 229 -7.34 15.90 -4.47
N ILE A 230 -7.10 14.78 -3.79
CA ILE A 230 -5.76 14.19 -3.69
C ILE A 230 -5.31 13.69 -5.07
N GLN A 231 -6.19 13.02 -5.81
CA GLN A 231 -5.87 12.54 -7.17
C GLN A 231 -5.48 13.70 -8.10
N GLY A 232 -6.23 14.81 -8.06
CA GLY A 232 -5.91 16.01 -8.81
C GLY A 232 -4.55 16.61 -8.44
N ASP A 233 -4.27 16.74 -7.13
CA ASP A 233 -2.98 17.26 -6.65
C ASP A 233 -1.81 16.35 -7.04
N VAL A 234 -1.96 15.04 -6.89
CA VAL A 234 -0.94 14.06 -7.29
C VAL A 234 -0.67 14.12 -8.78
N THR A 235 -1.73 14.19 -9.60
CA THR A 235 -1.61 14.28 -11.06
C THR A 235 -0.86 15.55 -11.46
N ARG A 236 -1.20 16.67 -10.83
CA ARG A 236 -0.51 17.94 -11.04
C ARG A 236 0.97 17.84 -10.64
N MET A 237 1.28 17.33 -9.45
CA MET A 237 2.66 17.12 -8.98
C MET A 237 3.46 16.23 -9.93
N ALA A 238 2.88 15.13 -10.41
CA ALA A 238 3.54 14.23 -11.35
C ALA A 238 3.87 14.92 -12.68
N ARG A 239 2.94 15.70 -13.23
CA ARG A 239 3.15 16.49 -14.46
C ARG A 239 4.22 17.57 -14.27
N GLU A 240 4.16 18.31 -13.17
CA GLU A 240 5.17 19.33 -12.83
C GLU A 240 6.56 18.71 -12.72
N LEU A 241 6.68 17.57 -12.03
CA LEU A 241 7.95 16.85 -11.88
C LEU A 241 8.46 16.26 -13.19
N ALA A 242 7.59 15.79 -14.07
CA ALA A 242 7.99 15.28 -15.39
C ALA A 242 8.45 16.41 -16.33
N ALA A 243 7.84 17.59 -16.24
CA ALA A 243 8.15 18.75 -17.08
C ALA A 243 9.36 19.56 -16.60
N ALA A 244 9.74 19.45 -15.32
CA ALA A 244 10.85 20.23 -14.77
C ALA A 244 12.20 19.77 -15.34
N GLU A 245 12.90 20.66 -16.03
CA GLU A 245 14.22 20.39 -16.66
C GLU A 245 15.28 20.00 -15.62
N SER A 246 15.25 20.62 -14.44
CA SER A 246 16.16 20.36 -13.33
C SER A 246 15.47 20.57 -11.98
N GLY A 247 16.04 19.99 -10.92
CA GLY A 247 15.66 20.29 -9.54
C GLY A 247 16.52 21.43 -9.00
N ALA A 248 15.96 22.28 -8.14
CA ALA A 248 16.71 23.28 -7.40
C ALA A 248 16.49 23.09 -5.90
N VAL A 249 17.59 23.02 -5.15
CA VAL A 249 17.57 23.17 -3.69
C VAL A 249 17.80 24.65 -3.40
N TYR A 250 16.91 25.26 -2.63
CA TYR A 250 17.15 26.62 -2.14
C TYR A 250 17.20 26.58 -0.62
N ALA A 251 18.24 27.19 -0.06
CA ALA A 251 18.29 27.53 1.34
C ALA A 251 17.87 28.98 1.51
N ARG A 252 17.14 29.28 2.59
CA ARG A 252 16.87 30.66 2.95
C ARG A 252 18.13 31.25 3.58
N LEU A 253 18.84 32.07 2.81
CA LEU A 253 19.94 32.89 3.33
C LEU A 253 19.31 33.99 4.22
N GLY A 254 19.59 33.94 5.53
CA GLY A 254 19.19 35.00 6.46
C GLY A 254 20.24 36.09 6.50
N THR A 255 19.83 37.36 6.41
CA THR A 255 20.72 38.48 6.75
C THR A 255 20.84 38.57 8.27
N THR A 256 22.06 38.57 8.80
CA THR A 256 22.32 38.76 10.23
C THR A 256 22.66 40.23 10.52
N ALA A 257 22.16 40.76 11.63
CA ALA A 257 22.61 42.04 12.18
C ALA A 257 23.81 41.90 13.12
N GLN A 258 24.27 40.66 13.37
CA GLN A 258 25.44 40.37 14.18
C GLN A 258 26.68 40.15 13.32
N GLU A 259 27.80 40.71 13.76
CA GLU A 259 29.13 40.46 13.21
C GLU A 259 29.40 38.93 13.20
N PHE A 260 29.88 38.40 12.06
CA PHE A 260 30.19 36.97 11.79
C PHE A 260 29.06 35.99 11.42
N GLY A 261 27.79 36.39 11.33
CA GLY A 261 26.71 35.43 10.94
C GLY A 261 26.76 34.90 9.49
N THR A 262 27.61 35.46 8.62
CA THR A 262 27.87 34.97 7.26
C THR A 262 28.64 33.65 7.23
N LEU A 263 29.44 33.34 8.27
CA LEU A 263 30.28 32.14 8.34
C LEU A 263 29.45 30.85 8.47
N ALA A 264 28.30 30.93 9.14
CA ALA A 264 27.33 29.84 9.23
C ALA A 264 26.52 29.63 7.93
N SER A 265 26.34 30.70 7.15
CA SER A 265 25.63 30.64 5.87
C SER A 265 26.48 29.99 4.76
N TRP A 266 27.79 30.19 4.80
CA TRP A 266 28.74 29.69 3.79
C TRP A 266 28.83 28.15 3.75
N LEU A 267 28.61 27.47 4.88
CA LEU A 267 28.64 26.00 4.94
C LEU A 267 27.55 25.35 4.07
N VAL A 268 26.44 26.05 3.87
CA VAL A 268 25.34 25.60 3.00
C VAL A 268 25.75 25.67 1.52
N ASP A 269 26.48 26.71 1.12
CA ASP A 269 26.98 26.84 -0.25
C ASP A 269 28.05 25.80 -0.57
N VAL A 270 28.90 25.44 0.41
CA VAL A 270 29.86 24.34 0.27
C VAL A 270 29.16 23.00 0.10
N LEU A 271 28.10 22.74 0.86
CA LEU A 271 27.32 21.50 0.70
C LEU A 271 26.67 21.44 -0.69
N ASN A 272 26.07 22.54 -1.17
CA ASN A 272 25.48 22.61 -2.51
C ASN A 272 26.50 22.47 -3.65
N ALA A 273 27.75 22.87 -3.45
CA ALA A 273 28.80 22.69 -4.45
C ALA A 273 29.34 21.25 -4.51
N LEU A 274 29.17 20.50 -3.42
CA LEU A 274 29.68 19.13 -3.27
C LEU A 274 28.63 18.04 -3.52
N THR A 275 27.34 18.40 -3.60
CA THR A 275 26.21 17.50 -3.87
C THR A 275 25.46 17.90 -5.11
#